data_AF-A0A972DDJ2-F1
#
_entry.id   AF-A0A972DDJ2-F1
#
_cell.length_a   1.000
_cell.length_b   1.000
_cell.length_c   1.000
_cell.angle_alpha   90.00
_cell.angle_beta   90.00
_cell.angle_gamma   90.00
#
_symmetry.space_group_name_H-M   'P 1'
#
loop_
_entity.id
_entity.type
_entity.pdbx_description
1 polymer ?
#
loop_
_entity_poly.entity_id
_entity_poly.type
_entity_poly.pdbx_seq_one_letter_code
_entity_poly.pdbx_strand_id
1 'polypeptide(L)'
;MNVHIEGADDVEHLRSPAALRVAELAAESELFFFHFEHRLELPLPESLGGIEEPRGFEAGILRESKYQAFRHDLLVASFNPTHRAKWTAHELCHVLVGFGHRSGATPFFHVLGAWLAELLPVALWYFFDESGLRRCARHAGQGPRFRAHCEDCEREARRGALETRDAKFVEEGRAFVDRELAAVARSRREGRVLGSRFATIDLASDAVAYVASHRARLESELFERFTSEHFSPGGGLHGDLDALEARVLEVMEGIVRGAAVRPLAGGRYERVAQDLAYRLLLVLEETEGDASRELDRLVSRLAGDRTEASVERVVADYEALAEDYVLPPPEDVFAVGYELPRGYGSAVAQLVSGLHSACPRALEALGDDLDAVVGEFARRDPRIRRPLAHRFAEFLAGREPAASFARFEAAVCHAPRPSPERRAFAIAPSDGDALELAPDAHLVRVAHDVEHEGDPADAPDRPRSYLVRAEDEGEVGVYALSERLADAIQDRDVAPVPAIAEELASLAEAGLFLPKRLAL
;
A
#
# COMPACT_ATOMS: atom_id res chain seq x y z
N MET A 1 7.50 -21.17 -13.01
CA MET A 1 6.28 -20.45 -13.42
C MET A 1 6.39 -19.07 -12.81
N ASN A 2 6.26 -18.00 -13.59
CA ASN A 2 6.09 -16.66 -13.02
C ASN A 2 4.60 -16.51 -12.72
N VAL A 3 4.26 -16.27 -11.46
CA VAL A 3 2.89 -15.99 -11.02
C VAL A 3 2.73 -14.48 -11.07
N HIS A 4 1.87 -14.01 -11.97
CA HIS A 4 1.52 -12.60 -12.09
C HIS A 4 0.16 -12.36 -11.43
N ILE A 5 0.10 -11.38 -10.55
CA ILE A 5 -1.15 -10.88 -9.96
C ILE A 5 -1.31 -9.43 -10.37
N GLU A 6 -2.41 -9.11 -11.05
CA GLU A 6 -2.65 -7.76 -11.52
C GLU A 6 -2.67 -6.76 -10.35
N GLY A 7 -2.02 -5.61 -10.53
CA GLY A 7 -1.99 -4.52 -9.57
C GLY A 7 -0.81 -4.56 -8.58
N ALA A 8 0.11 -5.52 -8.71
CA ALA A 8 1.38 -5.56 -7.98
C ALA A 8 2.54 -6.06 -8.86
N ASP A 9 3.78 -5.68 -8.51
CA ASP A 9 5.00 -6.20 -9.14
C ASP A 9 5.27 -7.65 -8.69
N ASP A 10 5.58 -8.55 -9.64
CA ASP A 10 5.86 -9.97 -9.39
C ASP A 10 6.92 -10.19 -8.29
N VAL A 11 7.87 -9.28 -8.14
CA VAL A 11 8.93 -9.36 -7.11
C VAL A 11 8.35 -9.40 -5.69
N GLU A 12 7.17 -8.83 -5.46
CA GLU A 12 6.47 -8.82 -4.18
C GLU A 12 6.10 -10.24 -3.73
N HIS A 13 5.79 -11.12 -4.68
CA HIS A 13 5.37 -12.50 -4.42
C HIS A 13 6.56 -13.47 -4.28
N LEU A 14 7.71 -13.13 -4.86
CA LEU A 14 8.89 -13.99 -4.90
C LEU A 14 9.77 -13.90 -3.64
N ARG A 15 9.47 -12.99 -2.72
CA ARG A 15 10.23 -12.71 -1.49
C ARG A 15 10.38 -13.90 -0.54
N SER A 16 9.40 -14.80 -0.53
CA SER A 16 9.37 -15.99 0.33
C SER A 16 8.53 -17.09 -0.30
N PRO A 17 8.72 -18.37 0.10
CA PRO A 17 7.91 -19.46 -0.42
C PRO A 17 6.43 -19.36 0.01
N ALA A 18 6.13 -18.75 1.16
CA ALA A 18 4.76 -18.55 1.61
C ALA A 18 4.06 -17.45 0.80
N ALA A 19 4.74 -16.34 0.50
CA ALA A 19 4.23 -15.27 -0.35
C ALA A 19 3.93 -15.78 -1.78
N LEU A 20 4.84 -16.60 -2.33
CA LEU A 20 4.62 -17.22 -3.64
C LEU A 20 3.39 -18.13 -3.61
N ARG A 21 3.25 -18.97 -2.58
CA ARG A 21 2.10 -19.87 -2.47
C ARG A 21 0.78 -19.11 -2.30
N VAL A 22 0.78 -18.01 -1.56
CA VAL A 22 -0.39 -17.11 -1.48
C VAL A 22 -0.74 -16.56 -2.86
N ALA A 23 0.26 -16.11 -3.63
CA ALA A 23 0.03 -15.60 -4.98
C ALA A 23 -0.54 -16.68 -5.92
N GLU A 24 -0.06 -17.92 -5.85
CA GLU A 24 -0.64 -19.03 -6.64
C GLU A 24 -2.12 -19.26 -6.32
N LEU A 25 -2.46 -19.34 -5.02
CA LEU A 25 -3.84 -19.49 -4.57
C LEU A 25 -4.74 -18.30 -4.96
N ALA A 26 -4.17 -17.10 -4.93
CA ALA A 26 -4.81 -15.88 -5.36
C ALA A 26 -5.09 -15.88 -6.87
N ALA A 27 -4.13 -16.30 -7.69
CA ALA A 27 -4.31 -16.45 -9.14
C ALA A 27 -5.39 -17.48 -9.47
N GLU A 28 -5.41 -18.62 -8.77
CA GLU A 28 -6.46 -19.64 -8.91
C GLU A 28 -7.86 -19.10 -8.56
N SER A 29 -7.94 -18.06 -7.73
CA SER A 29 -9.18 -17.42 -7.29
C SER A 29 -9.49 -16.10 -8.02
N GLU A 30 -8.75 -15.79 -9.09
CA GLU A 30 -8.82 -14.55 -9.87
C GLU A 30 -8.78 -13.27 -8.99
N LEU A 31 -7.91 -13.26 -7.98
CA LEU A 31 -7.68 -12.08 -7.14
C LEU A 31 -6.74 -11.09 -7.83
N PHE A 32 -6.92 -9.82 -7.50
CA PHE A 32 -6.09 -8.71 -7.97
C PHE A 32 -6.05 -7.60 -6.93
N PHE A 33 -5.21 -6.59 -7.19
CA PHE A 33 -5.07 -5.43 -6.32
C PHE A 33 -5.71 -4.18 -6.90
N PHE A 34 -6.26 -3.35 -6.02
CA PHE A 34 -6.44 -1.93 -6.27
C PHE A 34 -5.23 -1.16 -5.74
N HIS A 35 -4.89 -0.05 -6.37
CA HIS A 35 -3.85 0.85 -5.90
C HIS A 35 -4.41 1.86 -4.91
N PHE A 36 -3.90 1.83 -3.67
CA PHE A 36 -4.42 2.60 -2.55
C PHE A 36 -4.49 4.11 -2.84
N GLU A 37 -3.41 4.70 -3.36
CA GLU A 37 -3.35 6.14 -3.64
C GLU A 37 -4.28 6.59 -4.79
N HIS A 38 -4.76 5.65 -5.63
CA HIS A 38 -5.67 5.92 -6.74
C HIS A 38 -7.14 5.69 -6.36
N ARG A 39 -7.39 5.01 -5.24
CA ARG A 39 -8.74 4.74 -4.76
C ARG A 39 -9.20 5.92 -3.93
N LEU A 40 -10.36 6.47 -4.28
CA LEU A 40 -11.02 7.47 -3.44
C LEU A 40 -11.86 6.75 -2.39
N GLU A 41 -11.68 7.10 -1.12
CA GLU A 41 -12.59 6.70 -0.05
C GLU A 41 -13.81 7.61 -0.09
N LEU A 42 -14.96 7.08 -0.52
CA LEU A 42 -16.21 7.84 -0.49
C LEU A 42 -16.60 8.13 0.96
N PRO A 43 -17.09 9.33 1.28
CA PRO A 43 -17.66 9.62 2.59
C PRO A 43 -18.70 8.57 2.96
N LEU A 44 -18.66 8.12 4.22
CA LEU A 44 -19.72 7.28 4.75
C LEU A 44 -20.96 8.13 5.00
N PRO A 45 -22.15 7.64 4.64
CA PRO A 45 -23.40 8.29 4.99
C PRO A 45 -23.49 8.60 6.49
N GLU A 46 -24.13 9.71 6.85
CA GLU A 46 -24.28 10.12 8.26
C GLU A 46 -24.88 8.98 9.12
N SER A 47 -25.82 8.21 8.56
CA SER A 47 -26.47 7.06 9.21
C SER A 47 -25.49 5.95 9.61
N LEU A 48 -24.34 5.85 8.93
CA LEU A 48 -23.32 4.83 9.14
C LEU A 48 -22.13 5.33 9.98
N GLY A 49 -22.23 6.54 10.54
CA GLY A 49 -21.28 7.07 11.51
C GLY A 49 -20.20 8.01 10.94
N GLY A 50 -20.47 8.76 9.86
CA GLY A 50 -19.61 9.90 9.48
C GLY A 50 -19.39 10.83 10.69
N ILE A 51 -18.23 11.37 11.02
CA ILE A 51 -17.04 11.76 10.24
C ILE A 51 -15.80 11.62 11.18
N GLU A 52 -14.74 10.93 10.76
CA GLU A 52 -13.38 11.46 10.96
C GLU A 52 -12.99 12.10 9.61
N GLU A 53 -12.40 13.29 9.62
CA GLU A 53 -11.97 13.94 8.37
C GLU A 53 -11.11 12.96 7.55
N PRO A 54 -11.40 12.75 6.25
CA PRO A 54 -10.55 11.94 5.40
C PRO A 54 -9.13 12.49 5.48
N ARG A 55 -8.19 11.65 5.91
CA ARG A 55 -6.81 12.11 6.11
C ARG A 55 -6.20 12.42 4.76
N GLY A 56 -5.89 13.68 4.54
CA GLY A 56 -5.23 14.13 3.32
C GLY A 56 -3.80 13.61 3.19
N PHE A 57 -3.23 13.88 2.02
CA PHE A 57 -1.81 13.67 1.80
C PHE A 57 -0.96 14.61 2.67
N GLU A 58 0.14 14.08 3.19
CA GLU A 58 1.20 14.85 3.81
C GLU A 58 2.52 14.36 3.22
N ALA A 59 3.31 15.27 2.63
CA ALA A 59 4.58 14.92 2.01
C ALA A 59 4.45 13.76 0.99
N GLY A 60 3.38 13.76 0.19
CA GLY A 60 3.14 12.75 -0.84
C GLY A 60 2.73 11.37 -0.30
N ILE A 61 2.42 11.27 1.00
CA ILE A 61 1.96 10.04 1.66
C ILE A 61 0.49 10.18 2.02
N LEU A 62 -0.35 9.32 1.46
CA LEU A 62 -1.75 9.19 1.86
C LEU A 62 -1.83 8.41 3.17
N ARG A 63 -2.33 9.06 4.24
CA ARG A 63 -2.42 8.45 5.57
C ARG A 63 -3.64 7.55 5.68
N GLU A 64 -3.43 6.28 6.01
CA GLU A 64 -4.51 5.33 6.29
C GLU A 64 -5.01 5.42 7.74
N SER A 65 -6.32 5.35 7.95
CA SER A 65 -6.92 5.19 9.27
C SER A 65 -6.96 3.70 9.63
N LYS A 66 -6.22 3.30 10.67
CA LYS A 66 -5.93 1.88 10.97
C LYS A 66 -7.18 0.96 10.95
N TYR A 67 -8.29 1.39 11.52
CA TYR A 67 -9.49 0.54 11.62
C TYR A 67 -10.66 0.99 10.75
N GLN A 68 -10.67 2.22 10.22
CA GLN A 68 -11.79 2.72 9.41
C GLN A 68 -11.61 2.39 7.93
N ALA A 69 -10.41 2.63 7.38
CA ALA A 69 -10.11 2.30 5.98
C ALA A 69 -10.03 0.79 5.71
N PHE A 70 -9.56 0.02 6.70
CA PHE A 70 -9.45 -1.43 6.59
C PHE A 70 -10.82 -2.11 6.63
N ARG A 71 -11.12 -2.96 5.63
CA ARG A 71 -12.39 -3.68 5.51
C ARG A 71 -12.18 -5.15 5.15
N HIS A 72 -12.65 -6.07 5.99
CA HIS A 72 -12.61 -7.50 5.70
C HIS A 72 -13.53 -7.91 4.53
N ASP A 73 -14.56 -7.12 4.25
CA ASP A 73 -15.56 -7.37 3.20
C ASP A 73 -15.13 -6.91 1.80
N LEU A 74 -13.97 -6.27 1.66
CA LEU A 74 -13.44 -5.88 0.36
C LEU A 74 -12.69 -7.06 -0.27
N LEU A 75 -13.24 -7.60 -1.36
CA LEU A 75 -12.70 -8.77 -2.06
C LEU A 75 -11.69 -8.44 -3.16
N VAL A 76 -11.14 -7.22 -3.14
CA VAL A 76 -10.02 -6.75 -3.95
C VAL A 76 -8.92 -6.31 -2.98
N ALA A 77 -7.71 -6.85 -3.13
CA ALA A 77 -6.63 -6.61 -2.19
C ALA A 77 -6.05 -5.19 -2.33
N SER A 78 -5.56 -4.59 -1.24
CA SER A 78 -4.95 -3.26 -1.30
C SER A 78 -3.47 -3.33 -1.64
N PHE A 79 -3.04 -2.65 -2.71
CA PHE A 79 -1.63 -2.33 -2.92
C PHE A 79 -1.36 -0.91 -2.43
N ASN A 80 -0.68 -0.81 -1.28
CA ASN A 80 -0.21 0.46 -0.73
C ASN A 80 1.31 0.60 -0.94
N PRO A 81 1.79 1.55 -1.79
CA PRO A 81 3.21 1.75 -2.07
C PRO A 81 4.07 2.08 -0.85
N THR A 82 3.46 2.62 0.21
CA THR A 82 4.16 3.06 1.44
C THR A 82 4.34 1.93 2.44
N HIS A 83 3.63 0.81 2.27
CA HIS A 83 3.76 -0.36 3.14
C HIS A 83 5.01 -1.20 2.82
N ARG A 84 5.30 -2.19 3.67
CA ARG A 84 6.39 -3.16 3.44
C ARG A 84 5.96 -4.21 2.42
N ALA A 85 6.91 -4.86 1.74
CA ALA A 85 6.58 -5.88 0.75
C ALA A 85 5.86 -7.13 1.28
N LYS A 86 5.85 -7.34 2.60
CA LYS A 86 5.01 -8.39 3.22
C LYS A 86 3.52 -8.11 3.08
N TRP A 87 3.15 -6.83 2.90
CA TRP A 87 1.78 -6.37 2.86
C TRP A 87 1.01 -6.97 1.68
N THR A 88 1.66 -7.12 0.53
CA THR A 88 1.05 -7.71 -0.68
C THR A 88 0.48 -9.12 -0.41
N ALA A 89 1.29 -10.01 0.16
CA ALA A 89 0.83 -11.36 0.49
C ALA A 89 -0.15 -11.38 1.66
N HIS A 90 -0.01 -10.46 2.62
CA HIS A 90 -0.93 -10.30 3.75
C HIS A 90 -2.35 -9.93 3.28
N GLU A 91 -2.46 -8.96 2.37
CA GLU A 91 -3.74 -8.51 1.80
C GLU A 91 -4.43 -9.60 0.97
N LEU A 92 -3.70 -10.31 0.12
CA LEU A 92 -4.27 -11.47 -0.59
C LEU A 92 -4.73 -12.57 0.38
N CYS A 93 -4.02 -12.76 1.49
CA CYS A 93 -4.40 -13.72 2.51
C CYS A 93 -5.73 -13.34 3.17
N HIS A 94 -5.98 -12.06 3.46
CA HIS A 94 -7.30 -11.60 3.92
C HIS A 94 -8.40 -12.01 2.94
N VAL A 95 -8.21 -11.73 1.65
CA VAL A 95 -9.21 -12.05 0.63
C VAL A 95 -9.42 -13.56 0.50
N LEU A 96 -8.35 -14.38 0.54
CA LEU A 96 -8.43 -15.85 0.47
C LEU A 96 -9.19 -16.48 1.65
N VAL A 97 -9.06 -15.89 2.84
CA VAL A 97 -9.79 -16.31 4.05
C VAL A 97 -11.25 -15.85 3.97
N GLY A 98 -11.47 -14.61 3.55
CA GLY A 98 -12.79 -13.97 3.53
C GLY A 98 -13.19 -13.44 4.91
N PHE A 99 -14.48 -13.16 5.08
CA PHE A 99 -15.00 -12.51 6.29
C PHE A 99 -16.29 -13.15 6.81
N GLY A 100 -16.56 -12.92 8.09
CA GLY A 100 -17.76 -13.40 8.78
C GLY A 100 -18.86 -12.35 8.85
N HIS A 101 -20.01 -12.61 8.21
CA HIS A 101 -21.24 -11.81 8.37
C HIS A 101 -22.48 -12.68 8.13
N ARG A 102 -23.57 -12.36 8.82
CA ARG A 102 -24.92 -12.82 8.51
C ARG A 102 -25.94 -11.81 9.02
N SER A 103 -27.12 -11.79 8.42
CA SER A 103 -28.27 -11.02 8.92
C SER A 103 -28.57 -11.38 10.39
N GLY A 104 -28.81 -10.36 11.20
CA GLY A 104 -29.08 -10.50 12.64
C GLY A 104 -27.89 -11.02 13.48
N ALA A 105 -26.67 -11.02 12.95
CA ALA A 105 -25.47 -11.31 13.73
C ALA A 105 -25.33 -10.35 14.92
N THR A 106 -24.84 -10.86 16.05
CA THR A 106 -24.56 -10.02 17.22
C THR A 106 -23.18 -9.38 17.08
N PRO A 107 -22.89 -8.27 17.79
CA PRO A 107 -21.53 -7.73 17.88
C PRO A 107 -20.50 -8.79 18.28
N PHE A 108 -20.89 -9.73 19.15
CA PHE A 108 -20.01 -10.83 19.55
C PHE A 108 -19.67 -11.76 18.38
N PHE A 109 -20.63 -12.07 17.50
CA PHE A 109 -20.35 -12.81 16.25
C PHE A 109 -19.35 -12.04 15.38
N HIS A 110 -19.58 -10.75 15.16
CA HIS A 110 -18.68 -9.93 14.34
C HIS A 110 -17.26 -9.87 14.91
N VAL A 111 -17.12 -9.78 16.23
CA VAL A 111 -15.78 -9.77 16.87
C VAL A 111 -15.06 -11.09 16.63
N LEU A 112 -15.75 -12.23 16.82
CA LEU A 112 -15.12 -13.53 16.56
C LEU A 112 -14.84 -13.75 15.08
N GLY A 113 -15.72 -13.29 14.19
CA GLY A 113 -15.52 -13.34 12.74
C GLY A 113 -14.31 -12.51 12.30
N ALA A 114 -14.19 -11.28 12.80
CA ALA A 114 -13.04 -10.41 12.54
C ALA A 114 -11.73 -11.00 13.08
N TRP A 115 -11.76 -11.60 14.27
CA TRP A 115 -10.60 -12.29 14.84
C TRP A 115 -10.14 -13.45 13.96
N LEU A 116 -11.08 -14.29 13.50
CA LEU A 116 -10.75 -15.40 12.59
C LEU A 116 -10.23 -14.92 11.22
N ALA A 117 -10.81 -13.86 10.66
CA ALA A 117 -10.40 -13.28 9.39
C ALA A 117 -8.97 -12.71 9.43
N GLU A 118 -8.55 -12.15 10.58
CA GLU A 118 -7.22 -11.58 10.80
C GLU A 118 -6.15 -12.63 11.15
N LEU A 119 -6.57 -13.79 11.67
CA LEU A 119 -5.68 -14.77 12.29
C LEU A 119 -4.57 -15.26 11.34
N LEU A 120 -4.95 -15.75 10.16
CA LEU A 120 -3.98 -16.30 9.21
C LEU A 120 -3.12 -15.21 8.55
N PRO A 121 -3.65 -14.06 8.12
CA PRO A 121 -2.84 -12.93 7.64
C PRO A 121 -1.76 -12.48 8.63
N VAL A 122 -2.07 -12.45 9.93
CA VAL A 122 -1.08 -12.13 10.98
C VAL A 122 -0.08 -13.28 11.18
N ALA A 123 -0.54 -14.53 11.16
CA ALA A 123 0.36 -15.68 11.23
C ALA A 123 1.33 -15.72 10.04
N LEU A 124 0.85 -15.39 8.84
CA LEU A 124 1.64 -15.24 7.63
C LEU A 124 2.71 -14.15 7.81
N TRP A 125 2.31 -12.96 8.26
CA TRP A 125 3.21 -11.82 8.41
C TRP A 125 4.41 -12.09 9.34
N TYR A 126 4.12 -12.61 10.54
CA TYR A 126 5.11 -12.77 11.62
C TYR A 126 5.85 -14.11 11.59
N PHE A 127 5.31 -15.14 10.93
CA PHE A 127 5.88 -16.48 10.97
C PHE A 127 6.08 -17.08 9.57
N PHE A 128 5.01 -17.37 8.83
CA PHE A 128 5.15 -18.19 7.61
C PHE A 128 5.96 -17.49 6.50
N ASP A 129 5.81 -16.17 6.36
CA ASP A 129 6.62 -15.40 5.41
C ASP A 129 8.10 -15.32 5.85
N GLU A 130 8.39 -15.36 7.15
CA GLU A 130 9.77 -15.33 7.67
C GLU A 130 10.55 -16.61 7.36
N SER A 131 9.87 -17.76 7.28
CA SER A 131 10.52 -19.08 7.18
C SER A 131 11.52 -19.21 6.02
N GLY A 132 11.30 -18.54 4.89
CA GLY A 132 12.22 -18.55 3.75
C GLY A 132 12.65 -17.15 3.29
N LEU A 133 12.50 -16.13 4.15
CA LEU A 133 12.76 -14.75 3.78
C LEU A 133 14.25 -14.43 3.85
N ARG A 134 14.78 -13.85 2.77
CA ARG A 134 16.16 -13.34 2.76
C ARG A 134 16.27 -12.07 3.62
N ARG A 135 17.25 -12.06 4.53
CA ARG A 135 17.57 -10.92 5.40
C ARG A 135 18.99 -10.42 5.12
N CYS A 136 19.27 -9.17 5.47
CA CYS A 136 20.64 -8.66 5.44
C CYS A 136 21.52 -9.38 6.47
N ALA A 137 22.84 -9.32 6.30
CA ALA A 137 23.81 -10.02 7.15
C ALA A 137 23.62 -9.72 8.66
N ARG A 138 23.22 -8.48 9.00
CA ARG A 138 22.91 -8.07 10.37
C ARG A 138 21.75 -8.86 10.98
N HIS A 139 20.73 -9.17 10.21
CA HIS A 139 19.47 -9.76 10.71
C HIS A 139 19.30 -11.24 10.31
N ALA A 140 20.21 -11.82 9.53
CA ALA A 140 20.17 -13.22 9.17
C ALA A 140 20.23 -14.12 10.42
N GLY A 141 19.33 -15.11 10.50
CA GLY A 141 19.23 -16.02 11.65
C GLY A 141 18.65 -15.41 12.93
N GLN A 142 18.24 -14.13 12.90
CA GLN A 142 17.50 -13.53 14.01
C GLN A 142 16.00 -13.88 13.94
N GLY A 143 15.29 -13.72 15.06
CA GLY A 143 13.84 -13.93 15.12
C GLY A 143 13.03 -12.88 14.34
N PRO A 144 11.69 -13.00 14.36
CA PRO A 144 10.83 -12.08 13.62
C PRO A 144 10.97 -10.65 14.15
N ARG A 145 11.05 -9.68 13.23
CA ARG A 145 11.21 -8.26 13.58
C ARG A 145 9.84 -7.64 13.88
N PHE A 146 9.47 -7.63 15.15
CA PHE A 146 8.31 -6.88 15.61
C PHE A 146 8.57 -5.38 15.47
N ARG A 147 7.72 -4.68 14.71
CA ARG A 147 7.66 -3.21 14.56
C ARG A 147 8.85 -2.53 13.86
N ALA A 148 10.08 -3.06 13.91
CA ALA A 148 11.24 -2.41 13.32
C ALA A 148 11.35 -2.61 11.79
N HIS A 149 11.50 -1.51 11.03
CA HIS A 149 11.80 -1.53 9.59
C HIS A 149 13.32 -1.67 9.37
N CYS A 150 13.75 -2.21 8.23
CA CYS A 150 15.16 -2.19 7.80
C CYS A 150 15.19 -2.23 6.28
N GLU A 151 15.63 -1.14 5.67
CA GLU A 151 15.72 -1.00 4.22
C GLU A 151 16.62 -2.06 3.59
N ASP A 152 17.75 -2.40 4.24
CA ASP A 152 18.63 -3.47 3.74
C ASP A 152 17.93 -4.83 3.67
N CYS A 153 17.07 -5.15 4.65
CA CYS A 153 16.30 -6.39 4.59
C CYS A 153 15.25 -6.37 3.49
N GLU A 154 14.58 -5.23 3.24
CA GLU A 154 13.64 -5.13 2.12
C GLU A 154 14.36 -5.23 0.77
N ARG A 155 15.56 -4.65 0.65
CA ARG A 155 16.41 -4.76 -0.55
C ARG A 155 16.87 -6.20 -0.79
N GLU A 156 17.34 -6.88 0.25
CA GLU A 156 17.74 -8.29 0.14
C GLU A 156 16.55 -9.18 -0.22
N ALA A 157 15.36 -8.94 0.33
CA ALA A 157 14.15 -9.71 0.02
C ALA A 157 13.77 -9.67 -1.48
N ARG A 158 14.09 -8.57 -2.19
CA ARG A 158 13.86 -8.45 -3.65
C ARG A 158 14.70 -9.41 -4.49
N ARG A 159 15.77 -9.98 -3.94
CA ARG A 159 16.57 -11.03 -4.61
C ARG A 159 15.89 -12.40 -4.62
N GLY A 160 14.69 -12.48 -4.03
CA GLY A 160 13.91 -13.70 -3.90
C GLY A 160 14.25 -14.50 -2.65
N ALA A 161 13.41 -15.51 -2.43
CA ALA A 161 13.46 -16.42 -1.29
C ALA A 161 14.82 -17.12 -1.10
N LEU A 162 15.05 -17.60 0.12
CA LEU A 162 16.08 -18.59 0.42
C LEU A 162 15.63 -19.98 -0.07
N GLU A 163 16.59 -20.80 -0.49
CA GLU A 163 16.32 -22.19 -0.90
C GLU A 163 15.85 -23.06 0.28
N THR A 164 16.41 -22.80 1.46
CA THR A 164 16.10 -23.52 2.69
C THR A 164 15.07 -22.76 3.52
N ARG A 165 14.06 -23.49 4.01
CA ARG A 165 13.08 -22.97 4.97
C ARG A 165 13.52 -23.27 6.41
N ASP A 166 13.40 -22.29 7.28
CA ASP A 166 13.54 -22.49 8.73
C ASP A 166 12.22 -23.04 9.29
N ALA A 167 12.27 -24.31 9.70
CA ALA A 167 11.14 -25.05 10.24
C ALA A 167 10.61 -24.43 11.54
N LYS A 168 11.46 -23.74 12.31
CA LYS A 168 11.07 -23.11 13.56
C LYS A 168 9.93 -22.11 13.37
N PHE A 169 10.01 -21.26 12.35
CA PHE A 169 8.95 -20.29 12.06
C PHE A 169 7.63 -20.97 11.68
N VAL A 170 7.70 -22.10 10.98
CA VAL A 170 6.50 -22.88 10.63
C VAL A 170 5.87 -23.48 11.89
N GLU A 171 6.69 -24.04 12.79
CA GLU A 171 6.23 -24.59 14.06
C GLU A 171 5.63 -23.51 14.98
N GLU A 172 6.31 -22.37 15.13
CA GLU A 172 5.83 -21.23 15.92
C GLU A 172 4.54 -20.63 15.34
N GLY A 173 4.44 -20.50 14.02
CA GLY A 173 3.22 -20.00 13.36
C GLY A 173 2.02 -20.93 13.57
N ARG A 174 2.23 -22.25 13.51
CA ARG A 174 1.18 -23.22 13.83
C ARG A 174 0.74 -23.16 15.28
N ALA A 175 1.71 -23.10 16.20
CA ALA A 175 1.42 -22.97 17.63
C ALA A 175 0.66 -21.66 17.95
N PHE A 176 0.98 -20.57 17.24
CA PHE A 176 0.23 -19.31 17.32
C PHE A 176 -1.21 -19.49 16.86
N VAL A 177 -1.44 -20.07 15.67
CA VAL A 177 -2.80 -20.34 15.14
C VAL A 177 -3.60 -21.22 16.10
N ASP A 178 -3.05 -22.35 16.53
CA ASP A 178 -3.72 -23.29 17.44
C ASP A 178 -4.16 -22.61 18.75
N ARG A 179 -3.30 -21.74 19.29
CA ARG A 179 -3.57 -21.00 20.53
C ARG A 179 -4.70 -19.98 20.35
N GLU A 180 -4.70 -19.24 19.25
CA GLU A 180 -5.75 -18.26 18.94
C GLU A 180 -7.10 -18.96 18.67
N LEU A 181 -7.11 -20.08 17.92
CA LEU A 181 -8.32 -20.89 17.71
C LEU A 181 -8.86 -21.45 19.03
N ALA A 182 -7.99 -21.93 19.92
CA ALA A 182 -8.40 -22.37 21.26
C ALA A 182 -9.03 -21.23 22.09
N ALA A 183 -8.52 -19.99 21.94
CA ALA A 183 -9.05 -18.80 22.60
C ALA A 183 -10.41 -18.37 22.01
N VAL A 184 -10.58 -18.43 20.69
CA VAL A 184 -11.88 -18.23 20.01
C VAL A 184 -12.90 -19.26 20.48
N ALA A 185 -12.55 -20.55 20.47
CA ALA A 185 -13.41 -21.63 20.94
C ALA A 185 -13.80 -21.48 22.42
N ARG A 186 -12.86 -21.05 23.27
CA ARG A 186 -13.14 -20.73 24.67
C ARG A 186 -14.07 -19.52 24.80
N SER A 187 -13.86 -18.47 24.01
CA SER A 187 -14.72 -17.28 23.99
C SER A 187 -16.16 -17.67 23.62
N ARG A 188 -16.35 -18.51 22.59
CA ARG A 188 -17.65 -19.05 22.18
C ARG A 188 -18.35 -19.79 23.32
N ARG A 189 -17.63 -20.66 24.04
CA ARG A 189 -18.20 -21.42 25.17
C ARG A 189 -18.57 -20.55 26.36
N GLU A 190 -17.76 -19.54 26.68
CA GLU A 190 -17.98 -18.66 27.83
C GLU A 190 -18.89 -17.45 27.53
N GLY A 191 -19.23 -17.20 26.27
CA GLY A 191 -20.09 -16.08 25.86
C GLY A 191 -19.45 -14.70 26.04
N ARG A 192 -18.12 -14.62 26.08
CA ARG A 192 -17.36 -13.37 26.26
C ARG A 192 -16.01 -13.47 25.55
N VAL A 193 -15.47 -12.34 25.11
CA VAL A 193 -14.18 -12.28 24.41
C VAL A 193 -13.04 -12.56 25.39
N LEU A 194 -12.24 -13.58 25.08
CA LEU A 194 -11.12 -14.06 25.89
C LEU A 194 -9.85 -14.06 25.08
N GLY A 195 -9.32 -12.86 24.83
CA GLY A 195 -8.08 -12.67 24.08
C GLY A 195 -6.87 -13.35 24.70
N SER A 196 -5.87 -13.61 23.86
CA SER A 196 -4.58 -14.11 24.28
C SER A 196 -3.47 -13.27 23.64
N ARG A 197 -2.65 -12.62 24.45
CA ARG A 197 -1.57 -11.79 23.92
C ARG A 197 -0.39 -12.67 23.49
N PHE A 198 0.13 -12.48 22.28
CA PHE A 198 1.43 -13.03 21.85
C PHE A 198 2.43 -11.89 21.69
N ALA A 199 3.42 -11.79 22.58
CA ALA A 199 4.38 -10.68 22.56
C ALA A 199 3.69 -9.29 22.50
N THR A 200 3.64 -8.67 21.31
CA THR A 200 2.98 -7.37 21.09
C THR A 200 1.67 -7.44 20.30
N ILE A 201 1.21 -8.63 19.95
CA ILE A 201 0.02 -8.92 19.14
C ILE A 201 -1.15 -9.28 20.07
N ASP A 202 -2.30 -8.66 19.83
CA ASP A 202 -3.56 -8.94 20.52
C ASP A 202 -4.74 -8.88 19.53
N LEU A 203 -4.98 -10.01 18.86
CA LEU A 203 -5.99 -10.11 17.81
C LEU A 203 -7.42 -9.90 18.32
N ALA A 204 -7.69 -10.29 19.57
CA ALA A 204 -9.00 -10.08 20.17
C ALA A 204 -9.26 -8.58 20.39
N SER A 205 -8.26 -7.84 20.86
CA SER A 205 -8.33 -6.39 20.99
C SER A 205 -8.49 -5.71 19.62
N ASP A 206 -7.72 -6.14 18.61
CA ASP A 206 -7.84 -5.60 17.25
C ASP A 206 -9.23 -5.86 16.65
N ALA A 207 -9.78 -7.07 16.84
CA ALA A 207 -11.13 -7.42 16.38
C ALA A 207 -12.23 -6.61 17.07
N VAL A 208 -12.10 -6.33 18.38
CA VAL A 208 -13.02 -5.45 19.10
C VAL A 208 -12.96 -4.03 18.54
N ALA A 209 -11.76 -3.50 18.28
CA ALA A 209 -11.59 -2.16 17.71
C ALA A 209 -12.16 -2.05 16.28
N TYR A 210 -11.95 -3.09 15.46
CA TYR A 210 -12.56 -3.18 14.13
C TYR A 210 -14.08 -3.12 14.22
N VAL A 211 -14.70 -4.00 15.01
CA VAL A 211 -16.17 -4.02 15.12
C VAL A 211 -16.72 -2.73 15.71
N ALA A 212 -16.04 -2.14 16.70
CA ALA A 212 -16.44 -0.85 17.25
C ALA A 212 -16.44 0.27 16.19
N SER A 213 -15.47 0.25 15.27
CA SER A 213 -15.33 1.24 14.19
C SER A 213 -16.32 1.00 13.04
N HIS A 214 -16.76 -0.23 12.83
CA HIS A 214 -17.63 -0.62 11.71
C HIS A 214 -19.06 -0.97 12.12
N ARG A 215 -19.44 -0.84 13.39
CA ARG A 215 -20.69 -1.41 13.91
C ARG A 215 -21.93 -0.91 13.18
N ALA A 216 -22.08 0.41 13.03
CA ALA A 216 -23.24 1.01 12.38
C ALA A 216 -23.41 0.48 10.94
N ARG A 217 -22.31 0.37 10.22
CA ARG A 217 -22.25 -0.25 8.89
C ARG A 217 -22.64 -1.73 8.91
N LEU A 218 -22.00 -2.55 9.74
CA LEU A 218 -22.22 -4.00 9.77
C LEU A 218 -23.65 -4.39 10.16
N GLU A 219 -24.33 -3.56 10.96
CA GLU A 219 -25.71 -3.73 11.42
C GLU A 219 -26.76 -3.05 10.51
N SER A 220 -26.34 -2.36 9.44
CA SER A 220 -27.24 -1.61 8.55
C SER A 220 -27.98 -2.51 7.55
N GLU A 221 -29.19 -2.08 7.16
CA GLU A 221 -29.97 -2.73 6.07
C GLU A 221 -29.22 -2.66 4.73
N LEU A 222 -28.50 -1.56 4.49
CA LEU A 222 -27.63 -1.39 3.33
C LEU A 222 -26.57 -2.49 3.25
N PHE A 223 -25.88 -2.78 4.36
CA PHE A 223 -24.85 -3.80 4.38
C PHE A 223 -25.44 -5.21 4.30
N GLU A 224 -26.61 -5.46 4.89
CA GLU A 224 -27.34 -6.72 4.71
C GLU A 224 -27.73 -6.94 3.24
N ARG A 225 -28.22 -5.91 2.56
CA ARG A 225 -28.51 -5.97 1.13
C ARG A 225 -27.25 -6.26 0.33
N PHE A 226 -26.16 -5.54 0.60
CA PHE A 226 -24.88 -5.76 -0.06
C PHE A 226 -24.42 -7.23 0.07
N THR A 227 -24.39 -7.76 1.30
CA THR A 227 -23.90 -9.12 1.52
C THR A 227 -24.82 -10.19 0.95
N SER A 228 -26.13 -9.97 0.94
CA SER A 228 -27.11 -10.94 0.43
C SER A 228 -27.23 -10.97 -1.10
N GLU A 229 -27.08 -9.82 -1.78
CA GLU A 229 -27.27 -9.72 -3.24
C GLU A 229 -25.97 -9.89 -4.04
N HIS A 230 -24.81 -9.51 -3.46
CA HIS A 230 -23.57 -9.40 -4.22
C HIS A 230 -22.54 -10.49 -3.94
N PHE A 231 -22.71 -11.34 -2.91
CA PHE A 231 -21.78 -12.45 -2.65
C PHE A 231 -22.33 -13.79 -3.15
N SER A 232 -21.56 -14.46 -4.00
CA SER A 232 -21.86 -15.86 -4.35
C SER A 232 -21.55 -16.81 -3.19
N PRO A 233 -22.25 -17.94 -3.08
CA PRO A 233 -21.83 -19.04 -2.21
C PRO A 233 -20.38 -19.45 -2.50
N GLY A 234 -19.52 -19.42 -1.48
CA GLY A 234 -18.09 -19.71 -1.63
C GLY A 234 -17.25 -18.53 -2.13
N GLY A 235 -17.84 -17.34 -2.31
CA GLY A 235 -17.14 -16.12 -2.76
C GLY A 235 -16.31 -15.42 -1.67
N GLY A 236 -16.28 -15.94 -0.44
CA GLY A 236 -15.52 -15.35 0.68
C GLY A 236 -16.37 -14.75 1.80
N LEU A 237 -17.70 -14.84 1.72
CA LEU A 237 -18.62 -14.52 2.82
C LEU A 237 -18.99 -15.79 3.61
N HIS A 238 -18.82 -15.74 4.93
CA HIS A 238 -19.11 -16.84 5.85
C HIS A 238 -20.20 -16.46 6.85
N GLY A 239 -21.37 -17.11 6.75
CA GLY A 239 -22.48 -16.96 7.71
C GLY A 239 -22.31 -17.75 9.01
N ASP A 240 -21.23 -18.54 9.11
CA ASP A 240 -20.96 -19.43 10.22
C ASP A 240 -19.47 -19.38 10.62
N LEU A 241 -19.20 -19.38 11.93
CA LEU A 241 -17.83 -19.27 12.45
C LEU A 241 -17.05 -20.57 12.24
N ASP A 242 -17.71 -21.73 12.27
CA ASP A 242 -17.03 -23.01 12.01
C ASP A 242 -16.60 -23.11 10.54
N ALA A 243 -17.42 -22.60 9.61
CA ALA A 243 -17.06 -22.49 8.20
C ALA A 243 -15.84 -21.56 7.96
N LEU A 244 -15.81 -20.40 8.62
CA LEU A 244 -14.67 -19.47 8.54
C LEU A 244 -13.40 -20.08 9.16
N GLU A 245 -13.50 -20.72 10.32
CA GLU A 245 -12.39 -21.44 10.95
C GLU A 245 -11.85 -22.56 10.05
N ALA A 246 -12.75 -23.35 9.44
CA ALA A 246 -12.35 -24.38 8.49
C ALA A 246 -11.64 -23.80 7.26
N ARG A 247 -12.08 -22.62 6.78
CA ARG A 247 -11.40 -21.92 5.68
C ARG A 247 -10.01 -21.44 6.08
N VAL A 248 -9.85 -20.87 7.26
CA VAL A 248 -8.54 -20.49 7.82
C VAL A 248 -7.58 -21.68 7.82
N LEU A 249 -8.02 -22.84 8.29
CA LEU A 249 -7.20 -24.05 8.32
C LEU A 249 -6.89 -24.58 6.91
N GLU A 250 -7.86 -24.59 6.00
CA GLU A 250 -7.68 -24.99 4.59
C GLU A 250 -6.59 -24.15 3.92
N VAL A 251 -6.69 -22.81 4.00
CA VAL A 251 -5.71 -21.89 3.40
C VAL A 251 -4.35 -22.01 4.07
N MET A 252 -4.30 -22.14 5.40
CA MET A 252 -3.03 -22.35 6.12
C MET A 252 -2.31 -23.61 5.63
N GLU A 253 -3.02 -24.72 5.46
CA GLU A 253 -2.42 -25.95 4.94
C GLU A 253 -1.96 -25.83 3.49
N GLY A 254 -2.70 -25.07 2.68
CA GLY A 254 -2.28 -24.68 1.34
C GLY A 254 -0.96 -23.93 1.33
N ILE A 255 -0.81 -22.92 2.19
CA ILE A 255 0.41 -22.10 2.32
C ILE A 255 1.59 -22.92 2.84
N VAL A 256 1.38 -23.67 3.92
CA VAL A 256 2.47 -24.31 4.67
C VAL A 256 2.92 -25.61 4.02
N ARG A 257 1.97 -26.46 3.59
CA ARG A 257 2.25 -27.81 3.07
C ARG A 257 2.06 -27.94 1.56
N GLY A 258 1.59 -26.90 0.88
CA GLY A 258 1.23 -27.00 -0.53
C GLY A 258 -0.01 -27.87 -0.76
N ALA A 259 -0.88 -28.00 0.26
CA ALA A 259 -2.13 -28.72 0.10
C ALA A 259 -3.04 -28.06 -0.95
N ALA A 260 -3.96 -28.83 -1.52
CA ALA A 260 -5.00 -28.30 -2.36
C ALA A 260 -5.95 -27.42 -1.53
N VAL A 261 -6.29 -26.25 -2.05
CA VAL A 261 -7.24 -25.31 -1.45
C VAL A 261 -8.32 -25.07 -2.50
N ARG A 262 -9.59 -25.08 -2.10
CA ARG A 262 -10.67 -24.72 -3.03
C ARG A 262 -10.54 -23.23 -3.40
N PRO A 263 -10.50 -22.88 -4.70
CA PRO A 263 -10.58 -21.48 -5.11
C PRO A 263 -11.86 -20.83 -4.62
N LEU A 264 -11.81 -19.51 -4.40
CA LEU A 264 -13.04 -18.76 -4.15
C LEU A 264 -13.93 -18.79 -5.39
N ALA A 265 -15.24 -18.81 -5.17
CA ALA A 265 -16.21 -18.67 -6.26
C ALA A 265 -16.19 -17.23 -6.82
N GLY A 266 -16.55 -17.10 -8.09
CA GLY A 266 -16.55 -15.83 -8.81
C GLY A 266 -15.22 -15.53 -9.49
N GLY A 267 -15.30 -14.79 -10.61
CA GLY A 267 -14.12 -14.31 -11.34
C GLY A 267 -13.83 -12.83 -11.06
N ARG A 268 -12.91 -12.25 -11.83
CA ARG A 268 -12.55 -10.82 -11.73
C ARG A 268 -13.77 -9.89 -11.69
N TYR A 269 -14.68 -10.01 -12.67
CA TYR A 269 -15.81 -9.09 -12.79
C TYR A 269 -16.90 -9.26 -11.73
N GLU A 270 -16.92 -10.38 -11.00
CA GLU A 270 -17.74 -10.50 -9.81
C GLU A 270 -17.22 -9.60 -8.68
N ARG A 271 -15.91 -9.53 -8.49
CA ARG A 271 -15.27 -8.66 -7.49
C ARG A 271 -15.43 -7.18 -7.85
N VAL A 272 -15.28 -6.86 -9.13
CA VAL A 272 -15.55 -5.51 -9.65
C VAL A 272 -17.01 -5.13 -9.40
N ALA A 273 -17.96 -6.01 -9.74
CA ALA A 273 -19.38 -5.76 -9.52
C ALA A 273 -19.73 -5.58 -8.03
N GLN A 274 -19.12 -6.38 -7.14
CA GLN A 274 -19.26 -6.22 -5.68
C GLN A 274 -18.75 -4.86 -5.20
N ASP A 275 -17.53 -4.48 -5.60
CA ASP A 275 -16.93 -3.21 -5.19
C ASP A 275 -17.74 -2.00 -5.68
N LEU A 276 -18.17 -2.02 -6.95
CA LEU A 276 -19.03 -0.99 -7.52
C LEU A 276 -20.41 -0.94 -6.86
N ALA A 277 -21.03 -2.09 -6.62
CA ALA A 277 -22.33 -2.15 -5.96
C ALA A 277 -22.28 -1.53 -4.56
N TYR A 278 -21.24 -1.82 -3.78
CA TYR A 278 -21.09 -1.22 -2.47
C TYR A 278 -20.96 0.31 -2.55
N ARG A 279 -20.17 0.84 -3.49
CA ARG A 279 -20.03 2.28 -3.70
C ARG A 279 -21.34 2.93 -4.13
N LEU A 280 -22.07 2.32 -5.05
CA LEU A 280 -23.40 2.80 -5.48
C LEU A 280 -24.44 2.73 -4.37
N LEU A 281 -24.38 1.71 -3.50
CA LEU A 281 -25.24 1.63 -2.31
C LEU A 281 -24.97 2.77 -1.34
N LEU A 282 -23.71 3.19 -1.13
CA LEU A 282 -23.41 4.37 -0.31
C LEU A 282 -24.03 5.64 -0.89
N VAL A 283 -23.96 5.82 -2.21
CA VAL A 283 -24.62 6.96 -2.88
C VAL A 283 -26.14 6.86 -2.74
N LEU A 284 -26.70 5.65 -2.89
CA LEU A 284 -28.13 5.40 -2.79
C LEU A 284 -28.69 5.77 -1.40
N GLU A 285 -27.97 5.48 -0.32
CA GLU A 285 -28.37 5.78 1.07
C GLU A 285 -28.69 7.27 1.29
N GLU A 286 -27.98 8.15 0.59
CA GLU A 286 -28.14 9.61 0.70
C GLU A 286 -28.95 10.21 -0.46
N THR A 287 -29.49 9.36 -1.35
CA THR A 287 -30.23 9.79 -2.54
C THR A 287 -31.71 9.46 -2.43
N GLU A 288 -32.57 10.46 -2.65
CA GLU A 288 -34.02 10.32 -2.62
C GLU A 288 -34.67 10.43 -4.02
N GLY A 289 -35.97 10.16 -4.10
CA GLY A 289 -36.79 10.45 -5.28
C GLY A 289 -36.53 9.54 -6.47
N ASP A 290 -36.47 10.13 -7.67
CA ASP A 290 -36.35 9.40 -8.93
C ASP A 290 -34.93 8.87 -9.14
N ALA A 291 -33.91 9.66 -8.79
CA ALA A 291 -32.51 9.26 -8.82
C ALA A 291 -32.25 8.00 -7.99
N SER A 292 -32.84 7.92 -6.79
CA SER A 292 -32.76 6.74 -5.92
C SER A 292 -33.26 5.47 -6.62
N ARG A 293 -34.37 5.55 -7.35
CA ARG A 293 -34.93 4.39 -8.08
C ARG A 293 -34.08 3.99 -9.28
N GLU A 294 -33.42 4.93 -9.94
CA GLU A 294 -32.50 4.61 -11.02
C GLU A 294 -31.19 4.00 -10.49
N LEU A 295 -30.61 4.56 -9.43
CA LEU A 295 -29.44 3.98 -8.73
C LEU A 295 -29.72 2.56 -8.26
N ASP A 296 -30.89 2.32 -7.68
CA ASP A 296 -31.34 1.00 -7.24
C ASP A 296 -31.30 -0.03 -8.38
N ARG A 297 -31.74 0.37 -9.60
CA ARG A 297 -31.67 -0.49 -10.79
C ARG A 297 -30.23 -0.78 -11.22
N LEU A 298 -29.31 0.18 -11.07
CA LEU A 298 -27.90 -0.03 -11.35
C LEU A 298 -27.29 -1.06 -10.40
N VAL A 299 -27.58 -0.93 -9.10
CA VAL A 299 -27.15 -1.90 -8.08
C VAL A 299 -27.69 -3.29 -8.38
N SER A 300 -29.01 -3.43 -8.62
CA SER A 300 -29.62 -4.72 -8.94
C SER A 300 -29.06 -5.33 -10.23
N ARG A 301 -28.64 -4.53 -11.21
CA ARG A 301 -27.99 -5.03 -12.42
C ARG A 301 -26.65 -5.70 -12.11
N LEU A 302 -25.83 -5.12 -11.24
CA LEU A 302 -24.56 -5.70 -10.80
C LEU A 302 -24.76 -7.00 -10.01
N ALA A 303 -25.90 -7.17 -9.34
CA ALA A 303 -26.23 -8.44 -8.69
C ALA A 303 -26.59 -9.53 -9.73
N GLY A 304 -27.35 -9.17 -10.77
CA GLY A 304 -27.87 -10.11 -11.77
C GLY A 304 -26.94 -10.46 -12.94
N ASP A 305 -26.04 -9.56 -13.33
CA ASP A 305 -25.09 -9.75 -14.44
C ASP A 305 -23.72 -9.18 -14.07
N ARG A 306 -22.75 -10.07 -13.85
CA ARG A 306 -21.39 -9.79 -13.34
C ARG A 306 -20.33 -9.92 -14.43
N THR A 307 -20.60 -9.30 -15.57
CA THR A 307 -19.72 -9.29 -16.75
C THR A 307 -19.12 -7.90 -16.98
N GLU A 308 -18.02 -7.84 -17.74
CA GLU A 308 -17.41 -6.57 -18.17
C GLU A 308 -18.42 -5.64 -18.86
N ALA A 309 -19.23 -6.18 -19.77
CA ALA A 309 -20.24 -5.43 -20.50
C ALA A 309 -21.32 -4.86 -19.58
N SER A 310 -21.70 -5.58 -18.52
CA SER A 310 -22.63 -5.09 -17.50
C SER A 310 -22.01 -3.95 -16.70
N VAL A 311 -20.74 -4.10 -16.27
CA VAL A 311 -19.99 -3.06 -15.56
C VAL A 311 -19.85 -1.79 -16.41
N GLU A 312 -19.42 -1.91 -17.67
CA GLU A 312 -19.31 -0.77 -18.60
C GLU A 312 -20.64 -0.05 -18.76
N ARG A 313 -21.74 -0.81 -18.86
CA ARG A 313 -23.08 -0.24 -18.99
C ARG A 313 -23.55 0.46 -17.71
N VAL A 314 -23.23 -0.08 -16.53
CA VAL A 314 -23.56 0.58 -15.25
C VAL A 314 -22.78 1.90 -15.10
N VAL A 315 -21.51 1.91 -15.47
CA VAL A 315 -20.70 3.14 -15.49
C VAL A 315 -21.34 4.17 -16.44
N ALA A 316 -21.70 3.77 -17.66
CA ALA A 316 -22.34 4.64 -18.63
C ALA A 316 -23.72 5.16 -18.18
N ASP A 317 -24.55 4.29 -17.58
CA ASP A 317 -25.87 4.66 -17.10
C ASP A 317 -25.76 5.60 -15.87
N TYR A 318 -24.75 5.44 -15.02
CA TYR A 318 -24.49 6.35 -13.88
C TYR A 318 -24.04 7.73 -14.35
N GLU A 319 -23.16 7.82 -15.34
CA GLU A 319 -22.76 9.12 -15.91
C GLU A 319 -23.97 9.89 -16.44
N ALA A 320 -24.82 9.24 -17.23
CA ALA A 320 -26.05 9.85 -17.73
C ALA A 320 -26.97 10.29 -16.58
N LEU A 321 -27.06 9.49 -15.51
CA LEU A 321 -27.83 9.85 -14.33
C LEU A 321 -27.25 11.07 -13.60
N ALA A 322 -25.92 11.19 -13.52
CA ALA A 322 -25.25 12.33 -12.89
C ALA A 322 -25.36 13.64 -13.70
N GLU A 323 -25.69 13.57 -15.00
CA GLU A 323 -26.04 14.75 -15.80
C GLU A 323 -27.43 15.30 -15.44
N ASP A 324 -28.37 14.42 -15.09
CA ASP A 324 -29.77 14.75 -14.82
C ASP A 324 -30.05 15.07 -13.33
N TYR A 325 -29.20 14.58 -12.42
CA TYR A 325 -29.40 14.67 -10.97
C TYR A 325 -28.14 15.14 -10.25
N VAL A 326 -28.32 15.76 -9.08
CA VAL A 326 -27.20 16.11 -8.20
C VAL A 326 -26.73 14.85 -7.48
N LEU A 327 -25.72 14.21 -8.06
CA LEU A 327 -25.04 13.03 -7.53
C LEU A 327 -23.53 13.32 -7.39
N PRO A 328 -22.79 12.51 -6.62
CA PRO A 328 -21.34 12.57 -6.63
C PRO A 328 -20.78 12.42 -8.06
N PRO A 329 -19.68 13.09 -8.40
CA PRO A 329 -19.11 13.00 -9.74
C PRO A 329 -18.74 11.55 -10.10
N PRO A 330 -18.98 11.08 -11.34
CA PRO A 330 -18.61 9.74 -11.78
C PRO A 330 -17.13 9.41 -11.55
N GLU A 331 -16.23 10.40 -11.72
CA GLU A 331 -14.79 10.26 -11.46
C GLU A 331 -14.46 9.87 -10.01
N ASP A 332 -15.26 10.33 -9.04
CA ASP A 332 -15.09 10.04 -7.63
C ASP A 332 -15.68 8.66 -7.28
N VAL A 333 -16.88 8.38 -7.81
CA VAL A 333 -17.56 7.09 -7.58
C VAL A 333 -16.80 5.95 -8.22
N PHE A 334 -16.19 6.16 -9.39
CA PHE A 334 -15.44 5.12 -10.11
C PHE A 334 -13.92 5.18 -9.92
N ALA A 335 -13.42 6.00 -9.01
CA ALA A 335 -12.03 5.94 -8.54
C ALA A 335 -11.79 4.75 -7.59
N VAL A 336 -11.77 3.54 -8.16
CA VAL A 336 -11.67 2.28 -7.41
C VAL A 336 -10.24 1.77 -7.18
N GLY A 337 -9.25 2.34 -7.88
CA GLY A 337 -7.83 2.00 -7.77
C GLY A 337 -7.33 0.96 -8.78
N TYR A 338 -8.18 0.46 -9.68
CA TYR A 338 -7.85 -0.42 -10.79
C TYR A 338 -8.58 0.02 -12.05
N GLU A 339 -8.14 -0.42 -13.22
CA GLU A 339 -8.73 -0.01 -14.50
C GLU A 339 -10.19 -0.45 -14.61
N LEU A 340 -11.05 0.51 -14.93
CA LEU A 340 -12.44 0.30 -15.28
C LEU A 340 -12.68 0.69 -16.74
N PRO A 341 -13.76 0.17 -17.37
CA PRO A 341 -14.19 0.63 -18.68
C PRO A 341 -14.32 2.16 -18.75
N ARG A 342 -14.17 2.71 -19.95
CA ARG A 342 -14.26 4.15 -20.24
C ARG A 342 -13.17 5.02 -19.60
N GLY A 343 -12.11 4.42 -19.07
CA GLY A 343 -10.94 5.14 -18.57
C GLY A 343 -11.04 5.60 -17.11
N TYR A 344 -12.05 5.12 -16.37
CA TYR A 344 -12.13 5.31 -14.92
C TYR A 344 -11.16 4.38 -14.17
N GLY A 345 -11.09 4.56 -12.85
CA GLY A 345 -10.28 3.73 -11.96
C GLY A 345 -9.30 4.51 -11.09
N SER A 346 -9.08 5.80 -11.35
CA SER A 346 -8.11 6.62 -10.63
C SER A 346 -8.70 7.95 -10.17
N ALA A 347 -8.50 8.28 -8.89
CA ALA A 347 -8.81 9.57 -8.29
C ALA A 347 -7.77 10.63 -8.70
N VAL A 348 -7.91 11.20 -9.90
CA VAL A 348 -6.92 12.17 -10.43
C VAL A 348 -6.79 13.39 -9.52
N ALA A 349 -7.91 13.96 -9.03
CA ALA A 349 -7.89 15.10 -8.12
C ALA A 349 -7.16 14.78 -6.79
N GLN A 350 -7.34 13.57 -6.27
CA GLN A 350 -6.63 13.10 -5.07
C GLN A 350 -5.12 12.98 -5.34
N LEU A 351 -4.71 12.48 -6.51
CA LEU A 351 -3.29 12.42 -6.90
C LEU A 351 -2.69 13.82 -7.06
N VAL A 352 -3.42 14.77 -7.64
CA VAL A 352 -3.02 16.19 -7.72
C VAL A 352 -2.78 16.75 -6.31
N SER A 353 -3.68 16.52 -5.37
CA SER A 353 -3.50 16.92 -3.96
C SER A 353 -2.25 16.29 -3.34
N GLY A 354 -2.02 14.99 -3.59
CA GLY A 354 -0.82 14.29 -3.13
C GLY A 354 0.48 14.86 -3.69
N LEU A 355 0.50 15.16 -4.99
CA LEU A 355 1.64 15.78 -5.65
C LEU A 355 1.86 17.22 -5.18
N HIS A 356 0.82 18.01 -4.94
CA HIS A 356 0.96 19.35 -4.34
C HIS A 356 1.64 19.32 -2.98
N SER A 357 1.37 18.29 -2.17
CA SER A 357 1.98 18.16 -0.85
C SER A 357 3.47 17.78 -0.86
N ALA A 358 4.03 17.40 -2.01
CA ALA A 358 5.41 16.90 -2.13
C ALA A 358 6.25 17.58 -3.23
N CYS A 359 5.65 18.03 -4.31
CA CYS A 359 6.30 18.67 -5.46
C CYS A 359 5.52 19.90 -5.97
N PRO A 360 5.20 20.88 -5.11
CA PRO A 360 4.37 22.02 -5.49
C PRO A 360 4.97 22.85 -6.65
N ARG A 361 6.28 23.10 -6.67
CA ARG A 361 6.93 23.88 -7.74
C ARG A 361 6.90 23.16 -9.07
N ALA A 362 7.02 21.83 -9.06
CA ALA A 362 6.87 21.02 -10.26
C ALA A 362 5.47 21.13 -10.86
N LEU A 363 4.43 21.19 -10.03
CA LEU A 363 3.06 21.37 -10.51
C LEU A 363 2.82 22.79 -11.03
N GLU A 364 3.36 23.81 -10.35
CA GLU A 364 3.36 25.19 -10.87
C GLU A 364 4.01 25.27 -12.26
N ALA A 365 5.13 24.57 -12.47
CA ALA A 365 5.84 24.53 -13.76
C ALA A 365 5.04 23.84 -14.89
N LEU A 366 4.03 23.02 -14.57
CA LEU A 366 3.15 22.42 -15.57
C LEU A 366 2.05 23.39 -16.04
N GLY A 367 1.70 24.39 -15.22
CA GLY A 367 0.69 25.39 -15.55
C GLY A 367 -0.63 24.77 -16.02
N ASP A 368 -1.12 25.22 -17.18
CA ASP A 368 -2.40 24.78 -17.76
C ASP A 368 -2.42 23.28 -18.17
N ASP A 369 -1.26 22.63 -18.31
CA ASP A 369 -1.16 21.22 -18.67
C ASP A 369 -1.30 20.27 -17.46
N LEU A 370 -1.38 20.79 -16.23
CA LEU A 370 -1.36 20.02 -14.97
C LEU A 370 -2.32 18.81 -14.99
N ASP A 371 -3.61 19.05 -15.23
CA ASP A 371 -4.64 18.00 -15.16
C ASP A 371 -4.42 16.91 -16.22
N ALA A 372 -4.02 17.32 -17.44
CA ALA A 372 -3.75 16.39 -18.53
C ALA A 372 -2.53 15.51 -18.23
N VAL A 373 -1.47 16.10 -17.67
CA VAL A 373 -0.22 15.42 -17.32
C VAL A 373 -0.43 14.47 -16.14
N VAL A 374 -1.14 14.89 -15.09
CA VAL A 374 -1.44 14.01 -13.95
C VAL A 374 -2.42 12.91 -14.33
N GLY A 375 -3.38 13.19 -15.21
CA GLY A 375 -4.24 12.15 -15.80
C GLY A 375 -3.46 11.11 -16.61
N GLU A 376 -2.43 11.53 -17.36
CA GLU A 376 -1.52 10.59 -18.05
C GLU A 376 -0.67 9.79 -17.05
N PHE A 377 -0.14 10.45 -16.03
CA PHE A 377 0.59 9.80 -14.94
C PHE A 377 -0.27 8.73 -14.27
N ALA A 378 -1.52 9.03 -13.91
CA ALA A 378 -2.42 8.09 -13.25
C ALA A 378 -2.63 6.79 -14.04
N ARG A 379 -2.63 6.85 -15.38
CA ARG A 379 -2.73 5.66 -16.25
C ARG A 379 -1.42 4.88 -16.36
N ARG A 380 -0.28 5.53 -16.15
CA ARG A 380 1.06 4.97 -16.35
C ARG A 380 1.82 4.73 -15.05
N ASP A 381 1.23 5.07 -13.91
CA ASP A 381 1.87 5.00 -12.60
C ASP A 381 2.24 3.54 -12.28
N PRO A 382 3.54 3.21 -12.13
CA PRO A 382 3.96 1.85 -11.88
C PRO A 382 3.50 1.36 -10.50
N ARG A 383 3.04 0.10 -10.45
CA ARG A 383 2.61 -0.58 -9.22
C ARG A 383 3.80 -1.08 -8.39
N ILE A 384 4.64 -0.14 -7.94
CA ILE A 384 5.89 -0.40 -7.22
C ILE A 384 5.94 0.29 -5.87
N ARG A 385 6.68 -0.28 -4.92
CA ARG A 385 6.92 0.33 -3.61
C ARG A 385 7.93 1.45 -3.69
N ARG A 386 7.42 2.64 -3.98
CA ARG A 386 8.17 3.89 -4.05
C ARG A 386 7.25 5.07 -3.76
N PRO A 387 7.69 6.14 -3.10
CA PRO A 387 6.85 7.31 -2.85
C PRO A 387 6.30 7.96 -4.12
N LEU A 388 5.07 8.50 -4.04
CA LEU A 388 4.35 9.14 -5.15
C LEU A 388 5.21 10.18 -5.90
N ALA A 389 5.83 11.09 -5.15
CA ALA A 389 6.68 12.16 -5.70
C ALA A 389 7.82 11.63 -6.58
N HIS A 390 8.46 10.53 -6.17
CA HIS A 390 9.53 9.94 -6.96
C HIS A 390 9.03 9.24 -8.22
N ARG A 391 7.89 8.55 -8.16
CA ARG A 391 7.29 7.91 -9.35
C ARG A 391 6.88 8.98 -10.36
N PHE A 392 6.33 10.10 -9.89
CA PHE A 392 5.98 11.24 -10.72
C PHE A 392 7.20 11.95 -11.32
N ALA A 393 8.26 12.17 -10.54
CA ALA A 393 9.50 12.76 -11.04
C ALA A 393 10.15 11.93 -12.16
N GLU A 394 10.05 10.61 -12.09
CA GLU A 394 10.50 9.71 -13.16
C GLU A 394 9.58 9.77 -14.38
N PHE A 395 8.27 9.83 -14.17
CA PHE A 395 7.29 9.99 -15.25
C PHE A 395 7.50 11.30 -16.03
N LEU A 396 7.85 12.39 -15.34
CA LEU A 396 8.12 13.69 -15.96
C LEU A 396 9.45 13.74 -16.72
N ALA A 397 10.28 12.70 -16.71
CA ALA A 397 11.57 12.72 -17.40
C ALA A 397 11.44 13.21 -18.87
N GLY A 398 12.11 14.32 -19.18
CA GLY A 398 12.06 14.97 -20.50
C GLY A 398 11.03 16.12 -20.62
N ARG A 399 10.25 16.42 -19.58
CA ARG A 399 9.34 17.57 -19.48
C ARG A 399 9.93 18.64 -18.56
N GLU A 400 10.99 19.29 -19.03
CA GLU A 400 11.59 20.41 -18.30
C GLU A 400 10.75 21.70 -18.49
N PRO A 401 10.74 22.63 -17.52
CA PRO A 401 11.46 22.62 -16.24
C PRO A 401 10.85 21.72 -15.14
N ALA A 402 9.59 21.28 -15.30
CA ALA A 402 8.85 20.55 -14.26
C ALA A 402 9.58 19.30 -13.76
N ALA A 403 10.27 18.57 -14.64
CA ALA A 403 11.06 17.39 -14.28
C ALA A 403 12.22 17.72 -13.32
N SER A 404 12.91 18.86 -13.49
CA SER A 404 13.97 19.31 -12.59
C SER A 404 13.43 19.63 -11.19
N PHE A 405 12.31 20.37 -11.11
CA PHE A 405 11.65 20.64 -9.83
C PHE A 405 11.18 19.35 -9.16
N ALA A 406 10.49 18.46 -9.89
CA ALA A 406 9.97 17.21 -9.31
C ALA A 406 11.09 16.31 -8.76
N ARG A 407 12.23 16.18 -9.48
CA ARG A 407 13.38 15.40 -9.00
C ARG A 407 13.96 15.97 -7.71
N PHE A 408 14.09 17.30 -7.64
CA PHE A 408 14.62 17.98 -6.47
C PHE A 408 13.67 17.91 -5.28
N GLU A 409 12.42 18.31 -5.45
CA GLU A 409 11.41 18.31 -4.40
C GLU A 409 11.14 16.90 -3.86
N ALA A 410 11.05 15.89 -4.73
CA ALA A 410 10.89 14.50 -4.27
C ALA A 410 12.07 14.03 -3.41
N ALA A 411 13.31 14.41 -3.76
CA ALA A 411 14.50 14.07 -2.98
C ALA A 411 14.55 14.79 -1.63
N VAL A 412 14.08 16.04 -1.56
CA VAL A 412 13.97 16.80 -0.30
C VAL A 412 12.86 16.21 0.58
N CYS A 413 11.67 16.00 0.00
CA CYS A 413 10.49 15.49 0.69
C CYS A 413 10.71 14.10 1.31
N HIS A 414 11.47 13.24 0.63
CA HIS A 414 11.76 11.87 1.07
C HIS A 414 13.24 11.64 1.36
N ALA A 415 13.94 12.68 1.82
CA ALA A 415 15.35 12.56 2.17
C ALA A 415 15.54 11.43 3.20
N PRO A 416 16.42 10.44 2.94
CA PRO A 416 16.61 9.33 3.86
C PRO A 416 17.26 9.82 5.14
N ARG A 417 17.00 9.10 6.22
CA ARG A 417 17.56 9.41 7.54
C ARG A 417 18.81 8.56 7.81
N PRO A 418 19.83 9.13 8.48
CA PRO A 418 20.98 8.35 8.91
C PRO A 418 20.56 7.23 9.86
N SER A 419 21.19 6.06 9.71
CA SER A 419 20.93 4.95 10.61
C SER A 419 21.32 5.30 12.06
N PRO A 420 20.61 4.77 13.08
CA PRO A 420 20.97 5.00 14.49
C PRO A 420 22.42 4.68 14.82
N GLU A 421 22.99 3.65 14.19
CA GLU A 421 24.38 3.27 14.40
C GLU A 421 25.36 4.28 13.80
N ARG A 422 25.06 4.83 12.61
CA ARG A 422 25.87 5.91 12.01
C ARG A 422 25.87 7.15 12.88
N ARG A 423 24.70 7.49 13.43
CA ARG A 423 24.56 8.57 14.42
C ARG A 423 25.43 8.33 15.65
N ALA A 424 25.54 7.09 16.11
CA ALA A 424 26.30 6.75 17.32
C ALA A 424 27.81 6.68 17.12
N PHE A 425 28.28 6.31 15.92
CA PHE A 425 29.70 6.04 15.68
C PHE A 425 30.43 7.12 14.89
N ALA A 426 29.74 8.03 14.18
CA ALA A 426 30.26 9.17 13.43
C ALA A 426 31.80 9.21 13.32
N ILE A 427 32.35 8.35 12.45
CA ILE A 427 33.80 8.20 12.32
C ILE A 427 34.28 9.21 11.29
N ALA A 428 34.99 10.24 11.74
CA ALA A 428 35.60 11.20 10.85
C ALA A 428 36.60 10.51 9.90
N PRO A 429 36.61 10.86 8.60
CA PRO A 429 37.64 10.37 7.70
C PRO A 429 39.04 10.80 8.14
N SER A 430 40.03 9.94 7.89
CA SER A 430 41.45 10.26 8.11
C SER A 430 42.12 10.61 6.79
N ASP A 431 43.22 11.37 6.85
CA ASP A 431 44.05 11.67 5.67
C ASP A 431 44.46 10.39 4.93
N GLY A 432 44.09 10.30 3.65
CA GLY A 432 44.37 9.15 2.79
C GLY A 432 43.30 8.04 2.78
N ASP A 433 42.20 8.19 3.52
CA ASP A 433 41.06 7.27 3.40
C ASP A 433 40.42 7.36 2.00
N ALA A 434 40.13 6.21 1.40
CA ALA A 434 39.24 6.16 0.24
C ALA A 434 37.80 6.40 0.71
N LEU A 435 37.09 7.29 0.04
CA LEU A 435 35.74 7.70 0.44
C LEU A 435 34.68 7.13 -0.50
N GLU A 436 33.50 6.88 0.07
CA GLU A 436 32.27 6.55 -0.64
C GLU A 436 31.13 7.47 -0.21
N LEU A 437 30.18 7.71 -1.11
CA LEU A 437 28.98 8.45 -0.76
C LEU A 437 28.18 7.68 0.29
N ALA A 438 27.79 8.36 1.36
CA ALA A 438 26.94 7.77 2.39
C ALA A 438 25.64 7.23 1.75
N PRO A 439 25.20 5.99 2.02
CA PRO A 439 23.97 5.45 1.43
C PRO A 439 22.68 6.20 1.78
N ASP A 440 22.72 7.06 2.82
CA ASP A 440 21.67 8.01 3.20
C ASP A 440 21.90 9.41 2.60
N ALA A 441 22.81 9.59 1.65
CA ALA A 441 22.92 10.81 0.86
C ALA A 441 22.46 10.52 -0.58
N HIS A 442 21.57 11.37 -1.10
CA HIS A 442 21.06 11.25 -2.46
C HIS A 442 21.65 12.34 -3.35
N LEU A 443 22.33 11.91 -4.42
CA LEU A 443 22.72 12.80 -5.50
C LEU A 443 21.51 13.10 -6.38
N VAL A 444 21.21 14.38 -6.52
CA VAL A 444 20.16 14.91 -7.38
C VAL A 444 20.79 15.77 -8.46
N ARG A 445 20.41 15.54 -9.71
CA ARG A 445 20.83 16.34 -10.86
C ARG A 445 19.61 17.02 -11.47
N VAL A 446 19.73 18.32 -11.70
CA VAL A 446 18.69 19.16 -12.30
C VAL A 446 19.28 19.92 -13.49
N ALA A 447 18.44 20.17 -14.50
CA ALA A 447 18.84 20.89 -15.70
C ALA A 447 18.51 22.40 -15.59
N HIS A 448 17.47 22.74 -14.82
CA HIS A 448 16.97 24.10 -14.67
C HIS A 448 17.20 24.61 -13.25
N ASP A 449 17.22 25.94 -13.09
CA ASP A 449 17.46 26.59 -11.80
C ASP A 449 16.29 26.37 -10.83
N VAL A 450 16.38 25.34 -10.00
CA VAL A 450 15.35 25.00 -9.00
C VAL A 450 15.28 25.98 -7.83
N GLU A 451 16.25 26.90 -7.72
CA GLU A 451 16.26 28.02 -6.77
C GLU A 451 15.61 29.28 -7.36
N HIS A 452 15.08 29.21 -8.58
CA HIS A 452 14.43 30.36 -9.22
C HIS A 452 13.23 30.83 -8.39
N GLU A 453 13.23 32.11 -7.98
CA GLU A 453 12.19 32.72 -7.16
C GLU A 453 10.94 33.13 -7.97
N GLY A 454 11.03 33.18 -9.30
CA GLY A 454 9.91 33.53 -10.18
C GLY A 454 9.03 32.34 -10.56
N ASP A 455 8.27 32.51 -11.65
CA ASP A 455 7.46 31.44 -12.23
C ASP A 455 8.36 30.24 -12.59
N PRO A 456 8.13 29.05 -12.02
CA PRO A 456 9.00 27.91 -12.29
C PRO A 456 8.93 27.44 -13.75
N ALA A 457 7.88 27.80 -14.51
CA ALA A 457 7.84 27.59 -15.96
C ALA A 457 8.91 28.39 -16.72
N ASP A 458 9.35 29.53 -16.18
CA ASP A 458 10.36 30.42 -16.76
C ASP A 458 11.78 30.18 -16.20
N ALA A 459 11.97 29.13 -15.40
CA ALA A 459 13.25 28.83 -14.77
C ALA A 459 14.36 28.66 -15.83
N PRO A 460 15.50 29.37 -15.73
CA PRO A 460 16.54 29.31 -16.74
C PRO A 460 17.27 27.96 -16.75
N ASP A 461 17.77 27.58 -17.94
CA ASP A 461 18.72 26.49 -18.12
C ASP A 461 19.99 26.74 -17.29
N ARG A 462 20.09 26.05 -16.15
CA ARG A 462 21.22 26.16 -15.24
C ARG A 462 21.46 24.82 -14.56
N PRO A 463 22.15 23.89 -15.23
CA PRO A 463 22.42 22.58 -14.68
C PRO A 463 23.15 22.68 -13.34
N ARG A 464 22.64 21.96 -12.34
CA ARG A 464 23.21 21.89 -11.00
C ARG A 464 23.06 20.50 -10.42
N SER A 465 23.94 20.18 -9.48
CA SER A 465 23.89 18.93 -8.73
C SER A 465 23.87 19.23 -7.24
N TYR A 466 23.10 18.42 -6.50
CA TYR A 466 22.92 18.57 -5.07
C TYR A 466 23.10 17.22 -4.38
N LEU A 467 23.65 17.21 -3.17
CA LEU A 467 23.42 16.12 -2.22
C LEU A 467 22.27 16.50 -1.29
N VAL A 468 21.36 15.56 -1.07
CA VAL A 468 20.20 15.72 -0.18
C VAL A 468 20.20 14.62 0.86
N ARG A 469 20.03 14.99 2.13
CA ARG A 469 19.96 14.05 3.28
C ARG A 469 19.15 14.68 4.42
N ALA A 470 18.38 13.87 5.15
CA ALA A 470 17.72 14.34 6.37
C ALA A 470 18.73 14.45 7.53
N GLU A 471 18.64 15.54 8.30
CA GLU A 471 19.48 15.83 9.45
C GLU A 471 18.81 15.44 10.77
N ASP A 472 19.56 15.47 11.87
CA ASP A 472 19.15 14.91 13.17
C ASP A 472 17.91 15.58 13.79
N GLU A 473 17.67 16.85 13.47
CA GLU A 473 16.53 17.63 13.96
C GLU A 473 15.28 17.51 13.06
N GLY A 474 15.34 16.68 12.01
CA GLY A 474 14.26 16.52 11.05
C GLY A 474 14.27 17.55 9.91
N GLU A 475 15.24 18.47 9.92
CA GLU A 475 15.56 19.32 8.77
C GLU A 475 16.17 18.51 7.63
N VAL A 476 16.18 19.06 6.42
CA VAL A 476 16.79 18.43 5.24
C VAL A 476 17.95 19.28 4.78
N GLY A 477 19.15 18.70 4.83
CA GLY A 477 20.36 19.33 4.32
C GLY A 477 20.42 19.21 2.81
N VAL A 478 20.64 20.34 2.14
CA VAL A 478 20.81 20.43 0.68
C VAL A 478 22.17 21.07 0.40
N TYR A 479 23.04 20.33 -0.28
CA TYR A 479 24.43 20.69 -0.49
C TYR A 479 24.71 20.80 -1.98
N ALA A 480 24.86 22.03 -2.49
CA ALA A 480 25.22 22.26 -3.89
C ALA A 480 26.63 21.74 -4.17
N LEU A 481 26.79 21.04 -5.30
CA LEU A 481 28.06 20.45 -5.72
C LEU A 481 28.66 21.19 -6.90
N SER A 482 29.98 21.23 -6.97
CA SER A 482 30.68 21.51 -8.22
C SER A 482 30.42 20.40 -9.24
N GLU A 483 30.38 20.74 -10.54
CA GLU A 483 30.22 19.76 -11.62
C GLU A 483 31.30 18.66 -11.55
N ARG A 484 32.54 19.05 -11.20
CA ARG A 484 33.66 18.12 -11.08
C ARG A 484 33.44 17.08 -9.99
N LEU A 485 32.93 17.48 -8.84
CA LEU A 485 32.63 16.54 -7.76
C LEU A 485 31.40 15.68 -8.12
N ALA A 486 30.34 16.29 -8.67
CA ALA A 486 29.15 15.57 -9.11
C ALA A 486 29.45 14.49 -10.17
N ASP A 487 30.37 14.77 -11.10
CA ASP A 487 30.84 13.81 -12.11
C ASP A 487 31.77 12.75 -11.53
N ALA A 488 32.51 13.07 -10.47
CA ALA A 488 33.42 12.14 -9.79
C ALA A 488 32.67 11.10 -8.94
N ILE A 489 31.42 11.35 -8.52
CA ILE A 489 30.55 10.39 -7.81
C ILE A 489 30.01 9.34 -8.79
N GLN A 490 30.91 8.58 -9.44
CA GLN A 490 30.55 7.44 -10.27
C GLN A 490 30.39 6.21 -9.38
N ASP A 491 29.25 5.51 -9.48
CA ASP A 491 28.96 4.28 -8.74
C ASP A 491 29.17 4.37 -7.21
N ARG A 492 28.98 5.58 -6.63
CA ARG A 492 29.18 5.93 -5.20
C ARG A 492 30.63 5.98 -4.71
N ASP A 493 31.61 5.80 -5.58
CA ASP A 493 33.03 5.85 -5.24
C ASP A 493 33.66 7.20 -5.61
N VAL A 494 34.44 7.80 -4.71
CA VAL A 494 35.19 9.04 -5.04
C VAL A 494 36.65 8.89 -4.62
N ALA A 495 37.55 8.93 -5.61
CA ALA A 495 38.97 9.08 -5.35
C ALA A 495 39.28 10.57 -5.09
N PRO A 496 39.92 10.93 -3.97
CA PRO A 496 40.27 12.31 -3.70
C PRO A 496 41.34 12.77 -4.72
N VAL A 497 40.93 13.58 -5.69
CA VAL A 497 41.84 14.32 -6.57
C VAL A 497 41.99 15.75 -6.05
N PRO A 498 43.15 16.41 -6.21
CA PRO A 498 43.39 17.74 -5.65
C PRO A 498 42.33 18.79 -6.02
N ALA A 499 41.69 18.64 -7.18
CA ALA A 499 40.67 19.55 -7.69
C ALA A 499 39.31 19.50 -6.97
N ILE A 500 39.04 18.47 -6.15
CA ILE A 500 37.80 18.31 -5.38
C ILE A 500 38.06 18.10 -3.89
N ALA A 501 39.33 18.09 -3.46
CA ALA A 501 39.72 17.65 -2.11
C ALA A 501 39.13 18.51 -0.98
N GLU A 502 39.06 19.84 -1.17
CA GLU A 502 38.53 20.77 -0.17
C GLU A 502 37.00 20.63 -0.01
N GLU A 503 36.28 20.59 -1.13
CA GLU A 503 34.83 20.37 -1.15
C GLU A 503 34.47 18.99 -0.58
N LEU A 504 35.21 17.95 -0.98
CA LEU A 504 35.03 16.58 -0.47
C LEU A 504 35.32 16.49 1.03
N ALA A 505 36.34 17.19 1.54
CA ALA A 505 36.64 17.23 2.97
C ALA A 505 35.49 17.88 3.77
N SER A 506 34.95 19.01 3.30
CA SER A 506 33.80 19.67 3.93
C SER A 506 32.55 18.80 3.97
N LEU A 507 32.25 18.09 2.87
CA LEU A 507 31.10 17.18 2.81
C LEU A 507 31.32 15.92 3.65
N ALA A 508 32.57 15.46 3.79
CA ALA A 508 32.91 14.35 4.66
C ALA A 508 32.85 14.73 6.15
N GLU A 509 33.21 15.97 6.52
CA GLU A 509 32.95 16.52 7.86
C GLU A 509 31.45 16.59 8.16
N ALA A 510 30.63 16.93 7.16
CA ALA A 510 29.17 16.83 7.25
C ALA A 510 28.67 15.36 7.25
N GLY A 511 29.54 14.36 7.11
CA GLY A 511 29.18 12.94 7.12
C GLY A 511 28.48 12.44 5.86
N LEU A 512 28.52 13.19 4.75
CA LEU A 512 27.94 12.79 3.46
C LEU A 512 28.85 11.82 2.70
N PHE A 513 30.13 11.76 3.06
CA PHE A 513 31.10 10.80 2.55
C PHE A 513 31.73 10.02 3.71
N LEU A 514 31.86 8.71 3.53
CA LEU A 514 32.34 7.78 4.53
C LEU A 514 33.61 7.06 4.07
N PRO A 515 34.54 6.72 4.98
CA PRO A 515 35.66 5.84 4.66
C PRO A 515 35.18 4.44 4.21
N LYS A 516 35.65 3.96 3.05
CA LYS A 516 35.31 2.64 2.49
C LYS A 516 35.56 1.45 3.43
N ARG A 517 36.50 1.58 4.37
CA ARG A 517 36.75 0.55 5.40
C ARG A 517 35.54 0.29 6.32
N LEU A 518 34.50 1.13 6.24
CA LEU A 518 33.27 1.08 7.05
C LEU A 518 32.02 0.72 6.23
N ALA A 519 32.15 0.46 4.93
CA ALA A 519 31.09 0.03 4.04
C ALA A 519 30.69 -1.44 4.31
N LEU A 520 30.05 -1.69 5.47
CA LEU A 520 29.45 -2.98 5.85
C LEU A 520 27.93 -2.94 5.75
#